data_AF-A0A557ZMF8-F1
#
_entry.id   AF-A0A557ZMF8-F1
#
_cell.length_a   1.000
_cell.length_b   1.000
_cell.length_c   1.000
_cell.angle_alpha   90.00
_cell.angle_beta   90.00
_cell.angle_gamma   90.00
#
_symmetry.space_group_name_H-M   'P 1'
#
loop_
_entity.id
_entity.type
_entity.pdbx_description
1 polymer ?
#
loop_
_entity_poly.entity_id
_entity_poly.type
_entity_poly.pdbx_seq_one_letter_code
_entity_poly.pdbx_strand_id
1 'polypeptide(L)' 'MALESTNRALVVLDMLATSNPGPSIRRVSEQLGLSRSATHRILQSLAEEGYATQSPQASTRSDLVSSSWPHA' A
#
# COMPACT_ATOMS: atom_id res chain seq x y z
N MET A 1 0.76 -23.56 -7.97
CA MET A 1 -0.07 -22.47 -7.42
C MET A 1 0.69 -21.64 -6.38
N ALA A 2 1.92 -21.20 -6.67
CA ALA A 2 2.69 -20.26 -5.83
C ALA A 2 3.04 -18.99 -6.61
N LEU A 3 3.31 -19.15 -7.92
CA LEU A 3 3.57 -18.07 -8.86
C LEU A 3 2.44 -17.02 -8.89
N GLU A 4 1.17 -17.44 -8.78
CA GLU A 4 0.03 -16.52 -8.77
C GLU A 4 0.03 -15.60 -7.52
N SER A 5 0.35 -16.16 -6.35
CA SER A 5 0.45 -15.41 -5.10
C SER A 5 1.64 -14.44 -5.11
N THR A 6 2.78 -14.88 -5.63
CA THR A 6 3.97 -14.03 -5.79
C THR A 6 3.72 -12.90 -6.78
N ASN A 7 3.10 -13.19 -7.93
CA ASN A 7 2.78 -12.19 -8.93
C ASN A 7 1.84 -11.11 -8.36
N ARG A 8 0.83 -11.52 -7.57
CA ARG A 8 -0.05 -10.58 -6.86
C ARG A 8 0.71 -9.69 -5.88
N ALA A 9 1.64 -10.25 -5.10
CA ALA A 9 2.45 -9.47 -4.18
C ALA A 9 3.32 -8.43 -4.91
N LEU A 10 3.94 -8.81 -6.03
CA LEU A 10 4.75 -7.90 -6.85
C LEU A 10 3.90 -6.76 -7.44
N VAL A 11 2.69 -7.07 -7.93
CA VAL A 11 1.74 -6.04 -8.41
C VAL A 11 1.38 -5.07 -7.28
N VAL A 12 1.16 -5.55 -6.05
CA VAL A 12 0.89 -4.66 -4.91
C VAL A 12 2.09 -3.77 -4.61
N LEU A 13 3.29 -4.32 -4.60
CA LEU A 13 4.52 -3.55 -4.35
C LEU A 13 4.74 -2.47 -5.41
N ASP A 14 4.53 -2.80 -6.68
CA ASP A 14 4.62 -1.84 -7.78
C ASP A 14 3.59 -0.70 -7.62
N MET A 15 2.35 -1.02 -7.29
CA MET A 15 1.31 -0.01 -7.03
C MET A 15 1.66 0.90 -5.85
N LEU A 16 2.23 0.33 -4.78
CA LEU A 16 2.67 1.10 -3.61
C LEU A 16 3.86 2.00 -3.94
N ALA A 17 4.80 1.52 -4.77
CA ALA A 17 5.99 2.27 -5.16
C ALA A 17 5.70 3.40 -6.17
N THR A 18 4.70 3.22 -7.04
CA THR A 18 4.36 4.15 -8.13
C THR A 18 3.29 5.18 -7.76
N SER A 19 2.61 5.02 -6.63
CA SER A 19 1.53 5.93 -6.20
C SER A 19 1.99 6.86 -5.07
N ASN A 20 1.93 8.18 -5.30
CA ASN A 20 2.09 9.19 -4.26
C ASN A 20 0.92 10.22 -4.29
N PRO A 21 0.07 10.30 -3.25
CA PRO A 21 0.06 9.48 -2.04
C PRO A 21 -0.33 8.02 -2.34
N GLY A 22 0.03 7.11 -1.42
CA GLY A 22 -0.20 5.67 -1.57
C GLY A 22 -1.68 5.31 -1.84
N PRO A 23 -1.94 4.19 -2.54
CA PRO A 23 -3.28 3.83 -2.99
C PRO A 23 -4.19 3.44 -1.82
N SER A 24 -5.48 3.76 -1.93
CA SER A 24 -6.46 3.28 -0.96
C SER A 24 -6.67 1.77 -1.08
N ILE A 25 -7.00 1.10 0.04
CA ILE A 25 -7.28 -0.34 0.06
C ILE A 25 -8.33 -0.77 -0.97
N ARG A 26 -9.30 0.11 -1.26
CA ARG A 26 -10.33 -0.13 -2.26
C ARG A 26 -9.72 -0.26 -3.66
N ARG A 27 -8.84 0.68 -4.04
CA ARG A 27 -8.16 0.66 -5.35
C ARG A 27 -7.27 -0.57 -5.50
N VAL A 28 -6.58 -0.96 -4.43
CA VAL A 28 -5.78 -2.20 -4.40
C VAL A 28 -6.67 -3.43 -4.58
N SER A 29 -7.81 -3.51 -3.90
CA SER A 29 -8.73 -4.65 -4.02
C SER A 29 -9.35 -4.80 -5.42
N GLU A 30 -9.71 -3.67 -6.04
CA GLU A 30 -10.25 -3.63 -7.41
C GLU A 30 -9.19 -4.10 -8.42
N GLN A 31 -7.94 -3.66 -8.27
CA GLN A 31 -6.85 -4.02 -9.18
C GLN A 31 -6.46 -5.50 -9.07
N LEU A 32 -6.48 -6.07 -7.86
CA LEU A 32 -6.16 -7.48 -7.64
C LEU A 32 -7.33 -8.42 -7.94
N GLY A 33 -8.55 -7.90 -8.12
CA GLY A 33 -9.77 -8.70 -8.21
C GLY A 33 -10.06 -9.49 -6.93
N LEU A 34 -9.60 -8.99 -5.78
CA LEU A 34 -9.71 -9.69 -4.49
C LEU A 34 -10.78 -9.05 -3.60
N SER A 35 -11.30 -9.84 -2.66
CA SER A 35 -12.13 -9.28 -1.61
C SER A 35 -11.32 -8.31 -0.74
N ARG A 36 -12.01 -7.37 -0.11
CA ARG A 36 -11.39 -6.39 0.79
C ARG A 36 -10.66 -7.07 1.96
N SER A 37 -11.20 -8.16 2.48
CA SER A 37 -10.58 -8.96 3.55
C SER A 37 -9.30 -9.65 3.09
N ALA A 38 -9.29 -10.24 1.88
CA ALA A 38 -8.09 -10.86 1.33
C ALA A 38 -7.00 -9.82 1.04
N THR A 39 -7.39 -8.67 0.51
CA THR A 39 -6.50 -7.53 0.26
C THR A 39 -5.89 -7.01 1.58
N HIS A 40 -6.70 -6.89 2.63
CA HIS A 40 -6.22 -6.47 3.95
C HIS A 40 -5.16 -7.42 4.50
N ARG A 41 -5.36 -8.75 4.38
CA ARG A 41 -4.37 -9.73 4.84
C ARG A 41 -3.04 -9.62 4.09
N ILE A 42 -3.08 -9.42 2.78
CA ILE A 42 -1.86 -9.24 1.97
C ILE A 42 -1.12 -7.97 2.40
N LEU A 43 -1.84 -6.85 2.49
CA LEU A 43 -1.25 -5.57 2.89
C LEU A 43 -0.71 -5.62 4.33
N GLN A 44 -1.40 -6.33 5.23
CA GLN A 44 -0.93 -6.55 6.58
C GLN A 44 0.37 -7.36 6.60
N SER A 45 0.46 -8.47 5.87
CA SER A 45 1.70 -9.25 5.79
C SER A 45 2.84 -8.43 5.17
N LEU A 46 2.56 -7.62 4.14
CA LEU A 46 3.56 -6.71 3.58
C LEU A 46 4.00 -5.63 4.58
N ALA A 47 3.11 -5.17 5.46
CA ALA A 47 3.44 -4.20 6.50
C ALA A 47 4.26 -4.83 7.63
N GLU A 48 3.93 -6.06 8.04
CA GLU A 48 4.69 -6.85 9.01
C GLU A 48 6.14 -7.08 8.53
N GLU A 49 6.32 -7.28 7.22
CA GLU A 49 7.62 -7.44 6.57
C GLU A 49 8.33 -6.10 6.23
N GLY A 50 7.69 -4.95 6.51
CA GLY A 50 8.27 -3.63 6.30
C GLY A 50 8.17 -3.07 4.86
N TYR A 51 7.45 -3.74 3.96
CA TYR A 51 7.26 -3.29 2.57
C TYR A 51 6.12 -2.29 2.39
N ALA A 52 5.20 -2.19 3.34
CA ALA A 52 4.05 -1.29 3.28
C ALA A 52 3.83 -0.61 4.62
N THR A 53 3.27 0.61 4.61
CA THR A 53 2.84 1.28 5.83
C THR A 53 1.40 1.74 5.66
N GLN A 54 0.59 1.60 6.71
CA GLN A 54 -0.73 2.22 6.73
C GLN A 54 -0.56 3.63 7.26
N SER A 55 -0.69 4.62 6.39
CA SER A 55 -0.83 6.00 6.86
C SER A 55 -2.20 6.12 7.54
N PRO A 56 -2.29 6.64 8.78
CA PRO A 56 -3.58 7.04 9.34
C PRO A 56 -4.17 8.03 8.35
N GLN A 57 -5.37 7.74 7.82
CA GLN A 57 -6.02 8.65 6.89
C GLN A 57 -6.05 10.03 7.51
N ALA A 58 -5.34 10.98 6.89
CA ALA A 58 -5.49 12.40 7.17
C ALA A 58 -6.90 12.77 6.72
N SER A 59 -7.88 12.52 7.59
CA SER A 59 -9.24 13.05 7.50
C SER A 59 -9.21 14.55 7.80
N THR A 60 -8.35 15.30 7.12
CA THR A 60 -8.33 16.75 7.16
C THR A 60 -7.43 17.25 6.03
N ARG A 61 -8.07 17.55 4.90
CA ARG A 61 -7.92 18.81 4.16
C ARG A 61 -6.57 19.52 4.31
N SER A 62 -5.80 19.47 3.22
CA SER A 62 -4.92 20.52 2.70
C SER A 62 -3.76 21.00 3.60
N ASP A 63 -2.67 21.35 2.95
CA ASP A 63 -1.54 22.08 3.52
C ASP A 63 -0.72 21.31 4.56
N LEU A 64 0.32 20.63 4.08
CA LEU A 64 1.70 20.94 4.47
C LEU A 64 2.61 20.06 3.63
N VAL A 65 3.06 20.65 2.53
CA VAL A 65 4.45 20.48 2.08
C VAL A 65 5.34 20.61 3.32
N SER A 66 6.05 19.55 3.68
CA SER A 66 7.25 19.68 4.48
C SER A 66 8.19 18.53 4.18
N SER A 67 8.91 18.71 3.09
CA SER A 67 10.22 18.11 2.90
C SER A 67 11.12 18.51 4.06
N SER A 68 11.38 17.60 5.01
CA SER A 68 12.67 17.57 5.71
C SER A 68 12.92 16.17 6.26
N TRP A 69 13.69 15.38 5.52
CA TRP A 69 14.49 14.30 6.09
C TRP A 69 15.69 14.95 6.80
N PRO A 70 15.92 14.74 8.11
CA PRO A 70 17.21 15.05 8.70
C PRO A 70 18.20 13.92 8.39
N HIS A 71 19.25 14.27 7.65
CA HIS A 71 20.52 13.54 7.67
C HIS A 71 21.30 14.02 8.91
N ALA A 72 21.47 13.14 9.89
CA ALA A 72 22.62 13.06 10.80
C ALA A 72 22.46 11.85 11.72
#